data_AF-A0A0L8C6R2-F1
#
_entry.id   AF-A0A0L8C6R2-F1
#
_cell.length_a   1.000
_cell.length_b   1.000
_cell.length_c   1.000
_cell.angle_alpha   90.00
_cell.angle_beta   90.00
_cell.angle_gamma   90.00
#
_symmetry.space_group_name_H-M   'P 1'
#
loop_
_entity.id
_entity.type
_entity.pdbx_description
1 polymer ?
#
loop_
_entity_poly.entity_id
_entity_poly.type
_entity_poly.pdbx_seq_one_letter_code
_entity_poly.pdbx_strand_id
1 'polypeptide(L)'
;MDLSTAEQLLIEQRVTNDAKSIVVAYLLWFVGGGIGAHRFYMGCVGSGAGMLALLVLGAVTAGIGIGALFIVALGVWLLVDLFLIPGMIRQHKDEVRNSFGKQVFADRPLAQERAGR
;
A
#
# COMPACT_ATOMS: atom_id res chain seq x y z
N MET A 1 22.81 0.12 20.26
CA MET A 1 23.87 -0.11 19.27
C MET A 1 23.21 -0.11 17.91
N ASP A 2 23.60 0.82 17.06
CA ASP A 2 23.09 1.00 15.71
C ASP A 2 23.62 -0.11 14.77
N LEU A 3 22.90 -0.32 13.67
CA LEU A 3 23.32 -1.21 12.58
C LEU A 3 24.57 -0.62 11.91
N SER A 4 25.49 -1.46 11.43
CA SER A 4 26.63 -0.95 10.66
C SER A 4 26.13 -0.31 9.36
N THR A 5 26.86 0.67 8.84
CA THR A 5 26.48 1.39 7.60
C THR A 5 26.23 0.45 6.42
N ALA A 6 26.98 -0.65 6.33
CA ALA A 6 26.80 -1.67 5.30
C ALA A 6 25.44 -2.38 5.43
N GLU A 7 25.02 -2.74 6.65
CA GLU A 7 23.71 -3.36 6.89
C GLU A 7 22.57 -2.38 6.63
N GLN A 8 22.71 -1.12 7.03
CA GLN A 8 21.70 -0.09 6.75
C GLN A 8 21.51 0.12 5.24
N LEU A 9 22.60 0.16 4.48
CA LEU A 9 22.55 0.28 3.02
C LEU A 9 21.84 -0.92 2.37
N LEU A 10 22.13 -2.15 2.82
CA LEU A 10 21.48 -3.35 2.32
C LEU A 10 19.98 -3.38 2.63
N ILE A 11 19.58 -2.93 3.82
CA ILE A 11 18.16 -2.82 4.19
C ILE A 11 17.47 -1.80 3.28
N GLU A 12 18.03 -0.60 3.08
CA GLU A 12 17.45 0.43 2.21
C GLU A 12 17.34 -0.04 0.75
N GLN A 13 18.34 -0.75 0.24
CA GLN A 13 18.28 -1.37 -1.09
C GLN A 13 17.14 -2.38 -1.18
N ARG A 14 17.01 -3.25 -0.18
CA ARG A 14 15.96 -4.27 -0.18
C ARG A 14 14.57 -3.68 0.00
N VAL A 15 14.41 -2.70 0.88
CA VAL A 15 13.14 -1.96 1.06
C VAL A 15 12.76 -1.26 -0.24
N THR A 16 13.71 -0.66 -0.96
CA THR A 16 13.43 -0.02 -2.24
C THR A 16 12.96 -1.03 -3.29
N ASN A 17 13.50 -2.25 -3.28
CA ASN A 17 13.18 -3.29 -4.25
C ASN A 17 11.88 -4.03 -3.92
N ASP A 18 11.61 -4.29 -2.63
CA ASP A 18 10.43 -5.02 -2.16
C ASP A 18 9.21 -4.11 -1.93
N ALA A 19 9.40 -2.79 -1.86
CA ALA A 19 8.29 -1.86 -1.71
C ALA A 19 7.42 -1.79 -2.97
N LYS A 20 6.10 -1.76 -2.76
CA LYS A 20 5.10 -1.49 -3.82
C LYS A 20 5.43 -0.22 -4.60
N SER A 21 5.26 -0.31 -5.93
CA SER A 21 5.55 0.78 -6.84
C SER A 21 4.44 1.83 -6.83
N ILE A 22 4.82 3.08 -6.56
CA ILE A 22 3.91 4.22 -6.64
C ILE A 22 3.36 4.43 -8.05
N VAL A 23 4.16 4.14 -9.08
CA VAL A 23 3.75 4.26 -10.48
C VAL A 23 2.65 3.24 -10.79
N VAL A 24 2.81 2.01 -10.31
CA VAL A 24 1.79 0.97 -10.46
C VAL A 24 0.51 1.33 -9.71
N ALA A 25 0.62 1.92 -8.51
CA ALA A 25 -0.53 2.41 -7.76
C ALA A 25 -1.34 3.48 -8.52
N TYR A 26 -0.66 4.47 -9.13
CA TYR A 26 -1.33 5.48 -9.95
C TYR A 26 -1.90 4.92 -11.26
N LEU A 27 -1.23 3.96 -11.89
CA LEU A 27 -1.74 3.29 -13.08
C LEU A 27 -3.04 2.52 -12.78
N LEU A 28 -3.05 1.80 -11.66
CA LEU A 28 -4.25 1.08 -11.19
C LEU A 28 -5.37 2.03 -10.78
N TRP A 29 -5.02 3.19 -10.22
CA TRP A 29 -6.00 4.23 -9.91
C TRP A 29 -6.63 4.79 -11.18
N PHE A 30 -5.85 5.01 -12.24
CA PHE A 30 -6.35 5.51 -13.51
C PHE A 30 -7.23 4.51 -14.26
N VAL A 31 -6.78 3.26 -14.38
CA VAL A 31 -7.50 2.22 -15.17
C VAL A 31 -8.61 1.56 -14.37
N GLY A 32 -8.41 1.35 -13.06
CA GLY A 32 -9.30 0.57 -12.19
C GLY A 32 -9.77 1.33 -10.95
N GLY A 33 -9.69 2.66 -10.92
CA GLY A 33 -10.11 3.47 -9.78
C GLY A 33 -11.57 3.21 -9.39
N GLY A 34 -12.47 3.11 -10.37
CA GLY A 34 -13.90 2.87 -10.12
C GLY A 34 -14.21 1.59 -9.35
N ILE A 35 -13.39 0.56 -9.52
CA ILE A 35 -13.52 -0.72 -8.79
C ILE A 35 -12.62 -0.80 -7.55
N GLY A 36 -11.78 0.22 -7.30
CA GLY A 36 -10.84 0.24 -6.18
C GLY A 36 -9.56 -0.59 -6.40
N ALA A 37 -9.14 -0.81 -7.65
CA ALA A 37 -8.00 -1.68 -7.98
C ALA A 37 -6.69 -1.26 -7.30
N HIS A 38 -6.43 0.05 -7.18
CA HIS A 38 -5.27 0.60 -6.47
C HIS A 38 -5.28 0.25 -4.99
N ARG A 39 -6.45 0.23 -4.33
CA ARG A 39 -6.61 -0.14 -2.93
C ARG A 39 -6.40 -1.62 -2.68
N PHE A 40 -6.88 -2.48 -3.60
CA PHE A 40 -6.58 -3.92 -3.53
C PHE A 40 -5.09 -4.19 -3.70
N TYR A 41 -4.42 -3.51 -4.63
CA TYR A 41 -2.96 -3.62 -4.79
C TYR A 41 -2.21 -3.20 -3.53
N MET A 42 -2.67 -2.16 -2.83
CA MET A 42 -2.05 -1.69 -1.59
C MET A 42 -2.39 -2.55 -0.36
N GLY A 43 -3.30 -3.53 -0.47
CA GLY A 43 -3.69 -4.42 0.62
C GLY A 43 -4.84 -3.87 1.48
N CYS A 44 -5.43 -2.74 1.08
CA CYS A 44 -6.50 -2.06 1.79
C CYS A 44 -7.88 -2.62 1.39
N VAL A 45 -8.09 -3.93 1.58
CA VAL A 45 -9.23 -4.70 1.06
C VAL A 45 -10.58 -4.14 1.51
N GLY A 46 -10.76 -3.81 2.79
CA GLY A 46 -12.04 -3.29 3.28
C GLY A 46 -12.44 -1.96 2.61
N SER A 47 -11.45 -1.11 2.38
CA SER A 47 -11.65 0.20 1.75
C SER A 47 -11.86 0.09 0.22
N GLY A 48 -11.25 -0.92 -0.43
CA GLY A 48 -11.51 -1.26 -1.84
C GLY A 48 -12.89 -1.87 -2.04
N ALA A 49 -13.34 -2.73 -1.12
CA ALA A 49 -14.69 -3.29 -1.14
C ALA A 49 -15.77 -2.21 -1.01
N GLY A 50 -15.53 -1.18 -0.20
CA GLY A 50 -16.42 -0.01 -0.09
C GLY A 50 -16.57 0.76 -1.42
N MET A 51 -15.49 0.93 -2.18
CA MET A 51 -15.56 1.53 -3.52
C MET A 51 -16.36 0.68 -4.50
N LEU A 52 -16.12 -0.64 -4.51
CA LEU A 52 -16.86 -1.56 -5.35
C LEU A 52 -18.36 -1.55 -4.98
N ALA A 53 -18.69 -1.52 -3.70
CA ALA A 53 -20.07 -1.41 -3.22
C ALA A 53 -20.73 -0.10 -3.68
N LEU A 54 -20.03 1.04 -3.58
CA LEU A 54 -20.52 2.32 -4.10
C LEU A 54 -20.76 2.30 -5.61
N LEU A 55 -19.86 1.67 -6.37
CA LEU A 55 -20.01 1.51 -7.81
C LEU A 55 -21.24 0.67 -8.15
N VAL A 56 -21.40 -0.48 -7.48
CA VAL A 56 -22.55 -1.38 -7.68
C VAL A 56 -23.86 -0.71 -7.28
N LEU A 57 -23.91 -0.07 -6.11
CA LEU A 57 -25.09 0.64 -5.64
C LEU A 57 -25.43 1.82 -6.57
N GLY A 58 -24.43 2.57 -7.01
CA GLY A 58 -24.59 3.64 -7.99
C GLY A 58 -25.16 3.13 -9.31
N ALA A 59 -24.67 2.00 -9.82
CA ALA A 59 -25.17 1.37 -11.04
C ALA A 59 -26.61 0.84 -10.90
N VAL A 60 -26.93 0.16 -9.80
CA VAL A 60 -28.27 -0.38 -9.54
C VAL A 60 -29.30 0.74 -9.35
N THR A 61 -28.92 1.81 -8.66
CA THR A 61 -29.82 2.95 -8.39
C THR A 61 -29.82 4.00 -9.51
N ALA A 62 -29.02 3.82 -10.57
CA ALA A 62 -28.94 4.73 -11.71
C ALA A 62 -30.29 4.91 -12.42
N GLY A 63 -31.08 3.82 -12.55
CA GLY A 63 -32.39 3.86 -13.21
C GLY A 63 -33.43 4.73 -12.49
N ILE A 64 -33.21 5.07 -11.22
CA ILE A 64 -34.11 5.87 -10.37
C ILE A 64 -33.54 7.29 -10.15
N GLY A 65 -32.45 7.66 -10.82
CA GLY A 65 -31.79 8.97 -10.70
C GLY A 65 -30.90 9.16 -9.47
N ILE A 66 -30.99 8.28 -8.46
CA ILE A 66 -30.20 8.33 -7.22
C ILE A 66 -28.74 7.93 -7.48
N GLY A 67 -28.48 7.12 -8.51
CA GLY A 67 -27.12 6.68 -8.86
C GLY A 67 -26.13 7.82 -9.11
N ALA A 68 -26.60 8.99 -9.55
CA ALA A 68 -25.75 10.16 -9.74
C ALA A 68 -25.05 10.60 -8.45
N LEU A 69 -25.72 10.53 -7.29
CA LEU A 69 -25.12 10.87 -6.00
C LEU A 69 -23.96 9.94 -5.64
N PHE A 70 -24.13 8.64 -5.87
CA PHE A 70 -23.10 7.63 -5.61
C PHE A 70 -21.91 7.76 -6.57
N ILE A 71 -22.15 8.08 -7.84
CA ILE A 71 -21.08 8.34 -8.80
C ILE A 71 -20.29 9.61 -8.44
N VAL A 72 -20.97 10.69 -7.99
CA VAL A 72 -20.30 11.90 -7.50
C VAL A 72 -19.47 11.60 -6.25
N ALA A 73 -20.03 10.86 -5.29
CA ALA A 73 -19.31 10.45 -4.08
C ALA A 73 -18.08 9.60 -4.42
N LEU A 74 -18.19 8.68 -5.38
CA LEU A 74 -17.08 7.87 -5.87
C LEU A 74 -16.02 8.72 -6.57
N GLY A 75 -16.42 9.71 -7.37
CA GLY A 75 -15.51 10.67 -8.01
C GLY A 75 -14.74 11.52 -6.99
N VAL A 76 -15.42 12.05 -5.97
CA VAL A 76 -14.78 12.77 -4.86
C VAL A 76 -13.81 11.86 -4.11
N TRP A 77 -14.19 10.61 -3.86
CA TRP A 77 -13.29 9.64 -3.23
C TRP A 77 -12.05 9.40 -4.09
N LEU A 78 -12.18 9.23 -5.41
CA LEU A 78 -11.03 9.07 -6.30
C LEU A 78 -10.08 10.26 -6.27
N LEU A 79 -10.60 11.49 -6.15
CA LEU A 79 -9.77 12.69 -5.97
C LEU A 79 -9.03 12.68 -4.63
N VAL A 80 -9.73 12.30 -3.55
CA VAL A 80 -9.13 12.15 -2.22
C VAL A 80 -8.02 11.09 -2.26
N ASP A 81 -8.21 9.99 -2.97
CA ASP A 81 -7.21 8.94 -3.09
C ASP A 81 -5.91 9.40 -3.77
N LEU A 82 -5.96 10.41 -4.64
CA LEU A 82 -4.75 11.02 -5.22
C LEU A 82 -3.79 11.53 -4.14
N PHE A 83 -4.34 12.01 -3.01
CA PHE A 83 -3.57 12.45 -1.85
C PHE A 83 -3.25 11.31 -0.87
N LEU A 84 -4.04 10.23 -0.82
CA LEU A 84 -3.78 9.08 0.06
C LEU A 84 -2.70 8.14 -0.49
N ILE A 85 -2.60 7.98 -1.82
CA ILE A 85 -1.66 7.04 -2.46
C ILE A 85 -0.21 7.24 -1.94
N PRO A 86 0.36 8.46 -1.88
CA PRO A 86 1.69 8.67 -1.32
C PRO A 86 1.82 8.22 0.14
N GLY A 87 0.79 8.47 0.94
CA GLY A 87 0.74 8.06 2.35
C GLY A 87 0.75 6.55 2.53
N MET A 88 -0.06 5.84 1.74
CA MET A 88 -0.15 4.37 1.80
C MET A 88 1.15 3.69 1.35
N ILE A 89 1.81 4.22 0.31
CA ILE A 89 3.12 3.73 -0.13
C ILE A 89 4.18 3.95 0.94
N ARG A 90 4.16 5.09 1.63
CA ARG A 90 5.10 5.38 2.72
C ARG A 90 4.91 4.43 3.90
N GLN A 91 3.67 4.19 4.32
CA GLN A 91 3.37 3.22 5.36
C GLN A 91 3.86 1.82 5.00
N HIS A 92 3.65 1.38 3.75
CA HIS A 92 4.12 0.09 3.30
C HIS A 92 5.66 -0.03 3.30
N LYS A 93 6.38 1.02 2.86
CA LYS A 93 7.85 1.09 2.94
C LYS A 93 8.35 0.99 4.39
N ASP A 94 7.70 1.70 5.30
CA ASP A 94 8.07 1.69 6.72
C ASP A 94 7.86 0.30 7.35
N GLU A 95 6.79 -0.40 6.95
CA GLU A 95 6.47 -1.75 7.42
C GLU A 95 7.48 -2.79 6.92
N VAL A 96 7.85 -2.71 5.64
CA VAL A 96 8.92 -3.55 5.04
C VAL A 96 10.27 -3.26 5.71
N ARG A 97 10.60 -1.99 5.97
CA ARG A 97 11.84 -1.62 6.69
C ARG A 97 11.88 -2.21 8.10
N ASN A 98 10.78 -2.14 8.83
CA ASN A 98 10.70 -2.65 10.20
C ASN A 98 10.81 -4.18 10.25
N SER A 99 10.23 -4.90 9.29
CA SER A 99 10.31 -6.37 9.24
C SER A 99 11.74 -6.85 8.98
N PHE A 100 12.49 -6.19 8.09
CA PHE A 100 13.91 -6.50 7.87
C PHE A 100 14.80 -6.10 9.03
N GLY A 101 14.55 -4.94 9.64
CA GLY A 101 15.27 -4.53 10.86
C GLY A 101 15.17 -5.61 11.93
N LYS A 102 13.96 -6.07 12.25
CA LYS A 102 13.73 -7.14 13.24
C LYS A 102 14.45 -8.45 12.91
N GLN A 103 14.49 -8.86 11.64
CA GLN A 103 15.20 -10.07 11.21
C GLN A 103 16.71 -9.93 11.43
N VAL A 104 17.31 -8.82 11.01
CA VAL A 104 18.76 -8.59 11.17
C VAL A 104 19.14 -8.54 12.66
N PHE A 105 18.32 -7.93 13.52
CA PHE A 105 18.56 -7.95 14.96
C PHE A 105 18.44 -9.35 15.58
N ALA A 106 17.53 -10.19 15.09
CA ALA A 106 17.33 -11.55 15.58
C ALA A 106 18.46 -12.52 15.17
N ASP A 107 19.04 -12.35 13.97
CA ASP A 107 20.09 -13.23 13.45
C ASP A 107 21.50 -12.92 14.01
N ARG A 108 21.74 -11.67 14.44
CA ARG A 108 23.03 -11.25 15.00
C ARG A 108 23.55 -12.08 16.20
N PRO A 109 22.76 -12.39 17.25
CA PRO A 109 23.26 -13.20 18.38
C PRO A 109 23.66 -14.62 17.95
N LEU A 110 22.94 -15.22 16.99
CA LEU A 110 23.27 -16.53 16.44
C LEU A 110 24.59 -16.49 15.64
N ALA A 111 24.84 -15.41 14.90
CA ALA A 111 26.08 -15.23 14.16
C ALA A 111 27.29 -15.04 15.09
N GLN A 112 27.13 -14.28 16.19
CA GLN A 112 28.20 -14.10 17.18
C GLN A 112 28.52 -15.40 17.94
N GLU A 113 27.51 -16.21 18.27
CA GLU A 113 27.72 -17.51 18.92
C GLU A 113 28.41 -18.55 18.01
N ARG A 114 28.20 -18.46 16.69
CA ARG A 114 28.91 -19.28 15.70
C ARG A 114 30.34 -18.81 15.45
N ALA A 115 30.60 -17.51 15.49
CA ALA A 115 31.93 -16.95 15.24
C ALA A 115 32.88 -17.12 16.44
N GLY A 116 32.35 -17.34 17.64
CA GLY A 116 33.11 -17.60 18.87
C GLY A 116 33.39 -19.08 19.17
N ARG A 117 33.03 -20.00 18.27
CA ARG A 117 33.28 -21.45 18.38
C ARG A 117 34.28 -21.93 17.34
#